data_AF-A0AAP0GQG8-F1
#
_entry.id   AF-A0AAP0GQG8-F1
#
_cell.length_a   1.000
_cell.length_b   1.000
_cell.length_c   1.000
_cell.angle_alpha   90.00
_cell.angle_beta   90.00
_cell.angle_gamma   90.00
#
_symmetry.space_group_name_H-M   'P 1'
#
loop_
_entity.id
_entity.type
_entity.pdbx_description
1 polymer ?
#
loop_
_entity_poly.entity_id
_entity_poly.type
_entity_poly.pdbx_seq_one_letter_code
_entity_poly.pdbx_strand_id
1 'polypeptide(L)'
;MKFKPSSPISFQWLEIDNNCLYTIEQRCWEILREQKEEEQVEDEIPQPQVCQFLEVSKLSFSPQYGPKLKEDYVMVHHLNHIKRDDVDRGCFMYCCRNNWQKVWAVLKPGFLALLEDPFGTKLLDIIVFDVLPPTDGDKKDQVLLAEEIKERNPLRYAFKVTCGNRSTKIRTTSSTKIRDWISAIYNASQKPIEGWCNPHRFGSFAPQRGLTDDGSQAQWFVDGQVAFEAIALSIANAKSEIYVTGWWLCPELYLKRPFHANGASRLDALFEAKAKEGVKIYILLYKEVAIALKINSLYSQKKLLQIHENVKVLRYPDHFAAGIYLWSHHEKIVVVDHQICFLGGIDLCFGRYDTIEHKVSDHPPFIWPGKDYYNPRAYKTVRSSQEVFIHPSPVSFSYQI
;
A
#
# COMPACT_ATOMS: atom_id res chain seq x y z
N MET A 1 -30.86 2.68 36.72
CA MET A 1 -29.41 2.61 37.04
C MET A 1 -28.80 3.98 36.75
N LYS A 2 -28.22 4.62 37.76
CA LYS A 2 -27.59 5.95 37.64
C LYS A 2 -26.22 5.80 36.98
N PHE A 3 -25.98 6.52 35.90
CA PHE A 3 -24.64 6.70 35.33
C PHE A 3 -23.80 7.56 36.29
N LYS A 4 -22.61 7.07 36.65
CA LYS A 4 -21.54 7.88 37.24
C LYS A 4 -20.52 8.20 36.13
N PRO A 5 -19.92 9.39 36.12
CA PRO A 5 -18.83 9.71 35.21
C PRO A 5 -17.55 9.05 35.74
N SER A 6 -16.88 8.26 34.90
CA SER A 6 -15.55 7.73 35.20
C SER A 6 -14.46 8.62 34.58
N SER A 7 -13.50 8.95 35.44
CA SER A 7 -12.20 9.61 35.33
C SER A 7 -11.33 9.25 34.09
N PRO A 8 -10.26 10.02 33.80
CA PRO A 8 -9.52 9.95 32.54
C PRO A 8 -8.86 8.57 32.36
N ILE A 9 -9.11 7.97 31.19
CA ILE A 9 -8.61 6.66 30.82
C ILE A 9 -7.11 6.78 30.55
N SER A 10 -6.30 6.05 31.34
CA SER A 10 -4.88 5.85 31.06
C SER A 10 -4.73 4.82 29.94
N PHE A 11 -4.12 5.20 28.83
CA PHE A 11 -3.81 4.30 27.72
C PHE A 11 -2.59 3.43 28.08
N GLN A 12 -2.82 2.15 28.35
CA GLN A 12 -1.76 1.13 28.26
C GLN A 12 -1.73 0.61 26.83
N TRP A 13 -0.62 0.84 26.14
CA TRP A 13 -0.40 0.48 24.74
C TRP A 13 0.05 -0.98 24.63
N LEU A 14 -0.51 -1.71 23.66
CA LEU A 14 -0.11 -3.07 23.31
C LEU A 14 0.12 -3.17 21.79
N GLU A 15 1.19 -3.85 21.41
CA GLU A 15 1.64 -4.12 20.04
C GLU A 15 0.60 -4.91 19.24
N ILE A 16 0.24 -4.39 18.05
CA ILE A 16 -0.43 -5.19 17.01
C ILE A 16 0.65 -5.70 16.04
N ASP A 17 0.67 -7.02 15.81
CA ASP A 17 1.55 -7.67 14.84
C ASP A 17 1.31 -7.19 13.40
N ASN A 18 2.42 -6.89 12.70
CA ASN A 18 2.62 -6.27 11.38
C ASN A 18 1.90 -6.85 10.13
N ASN A 19 0.79 -7.57 10.27
CA ASN A 19 0.32 -8.54 9.25
C ASN A 19 -1.01 -8.21 8.55
N CYS A 20 -1.44 -6.95 8.50
CA CYS A 20 -2.84 -6.62 8.13
C CYS A 20 -3.10 -5.92 6.78
N LEU A 21 -2.10 -5.71 5.90
CA LEU A 21 -2.27 -4.91 4.67
C LEU A 21 -1.80 -5.62 3.39
N TYR A 22 -2.49 -6.68 2.95
CA TYR A 22 -1.92 -7.55 1.90
C TYR A 22 -2.91 -7.97 0.80
N THR A 23 -3.17 -7.09 -0.18
CA THR A 23 -3.42 -7.37 -1.63
C THR A 23 -3.71 -6.06 -2.42
N ILE A 24 -3.20 -5.94 -3.67
CA ILE A 24 -3.12 -4.74 -4.57
C ILE A 24 -2.45 -3.50 -3.96
N GLU A 25 -2.80 -3.14 -2.74
CA GLU A 25 -2.14 -2.15 -1.89
C GLU A 25 -0.66 -2.49 -1.67
N GLN A 26 -0.28 -3.79 -1.58
CA GLN A 26 1.13 -4.20 -1.46
C GLN A 26 2.02 -3.62 -2.53
N ARG A 27 1.61 -3.74 -3.79
CA ARG A 27 2.42 -3.24 -4.90
C ARG A 27 2.51 -1.71 -4.86
N CYS A 28 1.43 -1.06 -4.44
CA CYS A 28 1.43 0.38 -4.24
C CYS A 28 2.38 0.77 -3.09
N TRP A 29 2.34 0.05 -1.97
CA TRP A 29 3.19 0.28 -0.81
C TRP A 29 4.65 -0.10 -1.02
N GLU A 30 4.93 -1.12 -1.83
CA GLU A 30 6.28 -1.55 -2.19
C GLU A 30 6.90 -0.58 -3.20
N ILE A 31 6.16 -0.14 -4.22
CA ILE A 31 6.59 0.95 -5.13
C ILE A 31 6.90 2.23 -4.32
N LEU A 32 6.12 2.49 -3.27
CA LEU A 32 6.31 3.65 -2.41
C LEU A 32 7.48 3.46 -1.42
N ARG A 33 7.69 2.25 -0.88
CA ARG A 33 8.85 1.88 -0.04
C ARG A 33 10.17 1.87 -0.82
N GLU A 34 10.15 1.44 -2.08
CA GLU A 34 11.30 1.43 -2.99
C GLU A 34 11.89 2.83 -3.30
N GLN A 35 11.23 3.91 -2.88
CA GLN A 35 11.71 5.28 -3.10
C GLN A 35 12.81 5.76 -2.14
N LYS A 36 13.14 5.06 -1.04
CA LYS A 36 14.39 5.25 -0.24
C LYS A 36 14.42 4.31 0.97
N GLU A 37 15.28 3.29 0.94
CA GLU A 37 15.81 2.63 2.15
C GLU A 37 17.28 2.26 1.89
N GLU A 38 18.17 3.23 2.14
CA GLU A 38 19.57 2.98 2.49
C GLU A 38 19.65 3.14 4.01
N GLU A 39 19.67 2.03 4.75
CA GLU A 39 20.21 2.01 6.10
C GLU A 39 20.97 0.69 6.28
N GLN A 40 22.30 0.83 6.36
CA GLN A 40 23.24 -0.28 6.46
C GLN A 40 23.25 -0.81 7.90
N VAL A 41 22.74 -2.02 8.08
CA VAL A 41 23.11 -2.88 9.21
C VAL A 41 24.19 -3.82 8.70
N GLU A 42 25.44 -3.54 9.07
CA GLU A 42 26.59 -4.43 8.86
C GLU A 42 26.53 -5.58 9.88
N ASP A 43 25.75 -6.61 9.56
CA ASP A 43 26.01 -7.94 10.13
C ASP A 43 27.10 -8.62 9.28
N GLU A 44 28.00 -9.39 9.90
CA GLU A 44 29.04 -10.16 9.20
C GLU A 44 28.40 -11.24 8.29
N ILE A 45 28.11 -10.88 7.04
CA ILE A 45 27.49 -11.80 6.08
C ILE A 45 28.58 -12.72 5.48
N PRO A 46 28.35 -14.05 5.38
CA PRO A 46 29.29 -14.99 4.76
C PRO A 46 29.66 -14.61 3.31
N GLN A 47 30.83 -15.06 2.84
CA GLN A 47 31.34 -14.73 1.50
C GLN A 47 30.33 -15.00 0.36
N PRO A 48 30.32 -14.18 -0.71
CA PRO A 48 29.38 -14.30 -1.84
C PRO A 48 29.20 -15.70 -2.43
N GLN A 49 30.30 -16.42 -2.60
CA GLN A 49 30.26 -17.77 -3.17
C GLN A 49 29.62 -18.78 -2.21
N VAL A 50 29.74 -18.58 -0.89
CA VAL A 50 29.18 -19.47 0.13
C VAL A 50 27.66 -19.31 0.20
N CYS A 51 27.15 -18.08 0.21
CA CYS A 51 25.69 -17.88 0.21
C CYS A 51 25.05 -18.39 -1.08
N GLN A 52 25.71 -18.18 -2.23
CA GLN A 52 25.24 -18.75 -3.50
C GLN A 52 25.24 -20.28 -3.46
N PHE A 53 26.29 -20.89 -2.91
CA PHE A 53 26.39 -22.35 -2.77
C PHE A 53 25.34 -22.94 -1.83
N LEU A 54 25.06 -22.25 -0.71
CA LEU A 54 24.03 -22.64 0.26
C LEU A 54 22.61 -22.23 -0.17
N GLU A 55 22.49 -21.54 -1.31
CA GLU A 55 21.24 -20.95 -1.80
C GLU A 55 20.57 -20.04 -0.75
N VAL A 56 21.32 -19.19 -0.04
CA VAL A 56 20.78 -18.30 1.02
C VAL A 56 20.95 -16.83 0.69
N SER A 57 20.08 -16.00 1.27
CA SER A 57 20.09 -14.54 1.24
C SER A 57 19.72 -13.97 2.62
N LYS A 58 19.77 -12.64 2.78
CA LYS A 58 19.29 -11.99 4.02
C LYS A 58 17.84 -12.37 4.37
N LEU A 59 16.97 -12.53 3.36
CA LEU A 59 15.58 -12.97 3.54
C LEU A 59 15.46 -14.42 4.03
N SER A 60 16.45 -15.28 3.77
CA SER A 60 16.46 -16.65 4.30
C SER A 60 16.28 -16.66 5.82
N PHE A 61 16.91 -15.70 6.50
CA PHE A 61 17.00 -15.60 7.95
C PHE A 61 15.97 -14.66 8.58
N SER A 62 14.98 -14.19 7.81
CA SER A 62 13.88 -13.36 8.32
C SER A 62 12.71 -14.25 8.79
N PRO A 63 12.59 -14.57 10.09
CA PRO A 63 11.56 -15.49 10.59
C PRO A 63 10.15 -14.95 10.42
N GLN A 64 9.98 -13.62 10.38
CA GLN A 64 8.66 -13.00 10.20
C GLN A 64 7.97 -13.37 8.87
N TYR A 65 8.74 -13.81 7.88
CA TYR A 65 8.23 -14.23 6.56
C TYR A 65 8.19 -15.76 6.40
N GLY A 66 8.31 -16.50 7.50
CA GLY A 66 8.30 -17.95 7.51
C GLY A 66 9.62 -18.61 7.07
N PRO A 67 9.65 -19.96 7.03
CA PRO A 67 10.85 -20.71 6.70
C PRO A 67 11.34 -20.42 5.27
N LYS A 68 12.65 -20.50 5.08
CA LYS A 68 13.25 -20.54 3.75
C LYS A 68 12.74 -21.77 2.98
N LEU A 69 12.29 -21.58 1.73
CA LEU A 69 11.91 -22.69 0.85
C LEU A 69 12.97 -22.93 -0.23
N LYS A 70 13.02 -22.08 -1.27
CA LYS A 70 13.95 -22.23 -2.39
C LYS A 70 14.51 -20.88 -2.81
N GLU A 71 15.81 -20.81 -3.10
CA GLU A 71 16.42 -19.60 -3.66
C GLU A 71 17.40 -19.98 -4.76
N ASP A 72 17.51 -19.17 -5.81
CA ASP A 72 18.51 -19.36 -6.87
C ASP A 72 18.54 -18.11 -7.76
N TYR A 73 19.58 -17.98 -8.58
CA TYR A 73 19.56 -17.03 -9.67
C TYR A 73 18.59 -17.46 -10.77
N VAL A 74 17.74 -16.52 -11.15
CA VAL A 74 16.83 -16.65 -12.29
C VAL A 74 16.98 -15.44 -13.22
N MET A 75 16.45 -15.56 -14.43
CA MET A 75 16.39 -14.45 -15.36
C MET A 75 14.94 -13.97 -15.50
N VAL A 76 14.71 -12.66 -15.45
CA VAL A 76 13.39 -12.04 -15.63
C VAL A 76 13.44 -10.91 -16.66
N HIS A 77 12.30 -10.59 -17.28
CA HIS A 77 12.24 -9.60 -18.37
C HIS A 77 11.39 -8.35 -18.04
N HIS A 78 10.50 -8.43 -17.06
CA HIS A 78 9.53 -7.36 -16.78
C HIS A 78 10.11 -6.20 -15.95
N LEU A 79 11.33 -6.35 -15.45
CA LEU A 79 12.00 -5.31 -14.67
C LEU A 79 12.62 -4.25 -15.61
N ASN A 80 12.54 -2.99 -15.22
CA ASN A 80 13.23 -1.90 -15.91
C ASN A 80 14.75 -2.06 -15.74
N HIS A 81 15.55 -1.65 -16.73
CA HIS A 81 17.03 -1.79 -16.73
C HIS A 81 17.64 -1.27 -15.43
N ILE A 82 18.17 -2.19 -14.61
CA ILE A 82 19.07 -1.85 -13.50
C ILE A 82 20.36 -1.37 -14.15
N LYS A 83 20.71 -0.09 -13.96
CA LYS A 83 22.04 0.40 -14.36
C LYS A 83 23.07 -0.24 -13.45
N ARG A 84 23.77 -1.27 -13.94
CA ARG A 84 25.04 -1.67 -13.33
C ARG A 84 26.10 -0.73 -13.86
N ASP A 85 26.64 0.10 -12.97
CA ASP A 85 27.90 0.79 -13.22
C ASP A 85 29.00 -0.27 -13.21
N ASP A 86 29.33 -0.81 -14.37
CA ASP A 86 30.57 -1.57 -14.51
C ASP A 86 31.29 -1.24 -15.81
N VAL A 87 32.53 -0.83 -15.59
CA VAL A 87 33.55 -0.47 -16.56
C VAL A 87 34.14 -1.80 -17.06
N ASP A 88 33.65 -2.33 -18.18
CA ASP A 88 34.56 -3.13 -19.01
C ASP A 88 34.22 -3.11 -20.51
N ARG A 89 35.32 -3.17 -21.26
CA ARG A 89 35.52 -2.77 -22.64
C ARG A 89 34.76 -3.63 -23.65
N GLY A 90 34.23 -2.93 -24.65
CA GLY A 90 34.37 -3.32 -26.05
C GLY A 90 33.58 -4.53 -26.52
N CYS A 91 32.33 -4.29 -26.92
CA CYS A 91 31.76 -5.05 -28.04
C CYS A 91 30.94 -4.11 -28.95
N PHE A 92 31.55 -3.76 -30.08
CA PHE A 92 30.97 -2.99 -31.17
C PHE A 92 30.01 -3.88 -31.98
N MET A 93 28.75 -4.07 -31.53
CA MET A 93 27.70 -4.53 -32.44
C MET A 93 26.27 -4.34 -31.90
N TYR A 94 25.45 -3.66 -32.69
CA TYR A 94 24.06 -3.28 -32.50
C TYR A 94 23.02 -4.44 -32.50
N CYS A 95 23.29 -5.62 -31.91
CA CYS A 95 22.45 -6.81 -32.15
C CYS A 95 21.83 -7.57 -30.96
N CYS A 96 22.03 -7.20 -29.69
CA CYS A 96 21.42 -7.95 -28.58
C CYS A 96 20.95 -7.06 -27.41
N ARG A 97 19.87 -6.29 -27.58
CA ARG A 97 19.12 -5.74 -26.43
C ARG A 97 18.29 -6.85 -25.79
N ASN A 98 18.97 -7.78 -25.11
CA ASN A 98 18.31 -8.82 -24.33
C ASN A 98 17.88 -8.17 -23.01
N ASN A 99 16.60 -7.78 -22.89
CA ASN A 99 16.04 -7.18 -21.67
C ASN A 99 15.88 -8.19 -20.51
N TRP A 100 16.59 -9.32 -20.55
CA TRP A 100 16.57 -10.32 -19.50
C TRP A 100 17.64 -9.99 -18.46
N GLN A 101 17.23 -9.80 -17.21
CA GLN A 101 18.09 -9.47 -16.09
C GLN A 101 18.26 -10.67 -15.18
N LYS A 102 19.50 -10.89 -14.72
CA LYS A 102 19.81 -11.91 -13.71
C LYS A 102 19.48 -11.35 -12.34
N VAL A 103 18.59 -12.01 -11.62
CA VAL A 103 18.10 -11.60 -10.29
C VAL A 103 18.14 -12.79 -9.35
N TRP A 104 18.21 -12.52 -8.05
CA TRP A 104 18.11 -13.55 -7.02
C TRP A 104 16.65 -13.77 -6.64
N ALA A 105 16.11 -14.95 -6.91
CA ALA A 105 14.74 -15.28 -6.54
C ALA A 105 14.70 -15.95 -5.17
N VAL A 106 13.81 -15.48 -4.29
CA VAL A 106 13.60 -16.01 -2.94
C VAL A 106 12.15 -16.49 -2.81
N LEU A 107 11.97 -17.79 -2.67
CA LEU A 107 10.67 -18.40 -2.39
C LEU A 107 10.47 -18.55 -0.88
N LYS A 108 9.40 -17.95 -0.40
CA LYS A 108 8.88 -18.09 0.96
C LYS A 108 7.45 -18.62 0.90
N PRO A 109 6.86 -19.05 2.02
CA PRO A 109 5.43 -19.31 2.10
C PRO A 109 4.66 -18.11 1.53
N GLY A 110 3.80 -18.37 0.55
CA GLY A 110 2.88 -17.39 -0.03
C GLY A 110 3.48 -16.30 -0.92
N PHE A 111 4.79 -16.23 -1.16
CA PHE A 111 5.33 -15.29 -2.15
C PHE A 111 6.66 -15.73 -2.78
N LEU A 112 6.94 -15.17 -3.95
CA LEU A 112 8.23 -15.20 -4.63
C LEU A 112 8.78 -13.78 -4.76
N ALA A 113 9.84 -13.46 -4.02
CA ALA A 113 10.54 -12.18 -4.08
C ALA A 113 11.69 -12.24 -5.08
N LEU A 114 11.95 -11.12 -5.77
CA LEU A 114 13.07 -10.94 -6.68
C LEU A 114 13.97 -9.85 -6.11
N LEU A 115 15.22 -10.18 -5.82
CA LEU A 115 16.24 -9.26 -5.31
C LEU A 115 17.30 -9.00 -6.38
N GLU A 116 17.98 -7.86 -6.29
CA GLU A 116 19.11 -7.55 -7.18
C GLU A 116 20.24 -8.58 -7.04
N ASP A 117 20.55 -8.95 -5.81
CA ASP A 117 21.50 -9.99 -5.45
C ASP A 117 21.19 -10.53 -4.02
N PRO A 118 21.83 -11.63 -3.58
CA PRO A 118 21.55 -12.24 -2.26
C PRO A 118 21.90 -11.36 -1.05
N PHE A 119 22.76 -10.36 -1.23
CA PHE A 119 23.30 -9.45 -0.20
C PHE A 119 22.58 -8.11 -0.20
N GLY A 120 22.09 -7.67 -1.37
CA GLY A 120 21.29 -6.50 -1.54
C GLY A 120 19.98 -6.61 -0.75
N THR A 121 19.65 -5.55 -0.01
CA THR A 121 18.33 -5.38 0.61
C THR A 121 17.27 -4.93 -0.40
N LYS A 122 17.68 -4.63 -1.62
CA LYS A 122 16.82 -4.06 -2.65
C LYS A 122 15.91 -5.14 -3.25
N LEU A 123 14.66 -5.11 -2.80
CA LEU A 123 13.56 -5.79 -3.46
C LEU A 123 13.32 -5.13 -4.83
N LEU A 124 13.29 -5.95 -5.88
CA LEU A 124 13.04 -5.50 -7.24
C LEU A 124 11.58 -5.73 -7.66
N ASP A 125 10.97 -6.80 -7.15
CA ASP A 125 9.57 -7.15 -7.38
C ASP A 125 9.20 -8.31 -6.45
N ILE A 126 7.91 -8.47 -6.18
CA ILE A 126 7.37 -9.59 -5.44
C ILE A 126 6.12 -10.12 -6.14
N ILE A 127 5.99 -11.43 -6.14
CA ILE A 127 4.82 -12.15 -6.63
C ILE A 127 4.21 -12.85 -5.42
N VAL A 128 3.24 -12.20 -4.79
CA VAL A 128 2.42 -12.79 -3.74
C VAL A 128 1.51 -13.83 -4.38
N PHE A 129 1.27 -14.95 -3.71
CA PHE A 129 0.41 -16.02 -4.22
C PHE A 129 -1.01 -15.80 -3.69
N ASP A 130 -1.93 -15.44 -4.58
CA ASP A 130 -3.36 -15.44 -4.28
C ASP A 130 -3.83 -16.89 -4.20
N VAL A 131 -4.02 -17.41 -2.99
CA VAL A 131 -4.74 -18.68 -2.81
C VAL A 131 -6.23 -18.39 -2.94
N LEU A 132 -6.67 -18.14 -4.18
CA LEU A 132 -8.10 -18.10 -4.47
C LEU A 132 -8.67 -19.51 -4.19
N PRO A 133 -9.80 -19.62 -3.49
CA PRO A 133 -10.44 -20.91 -3.32
C PRO A 133 -10.72 -21.52 -4.71
N PRO A 134 -10.57 -22.84 -4.88
CA PRO A 134 -10.96 -23.48 -6.12
C PRO A 134 -12.42 -23.13 -6.39
N THR A 135 -12.70 -22.48 -7.52
CA THR A 135 -14.06 -22.31 -8.01
C THR A 135 -14.70 -23.68 -8.12
N ASP A 136 -15.95 -23.83 -7.69
CA ASP A 136 -16.76 -25.07 -7.75
C ASP A 136 -16.97 -25.63 -9.19
N GLY A 137 -16.30 -25.06 -10.18
CA GLY A 137 -16.21 -25.58 -11.54
C GLY A 137 -15.17 -26.70 -11.66
N ASP A 138 -15.37 -27.57 -12.65
CA ASP A 138 -14.53 -28.73 -12.98
C ASP A 138 -13.05 -28.56 -12.61
N LYS A 139 -12.48 -29.60 -11.97
CA LYS A 139 -11.06 -29.71 -11.56
C LYS A 139 -10.02 -29.44 -12.68
N LYS A 140 -10.46 -29.13 -13.90
CA LYS A 140 -9.64 -28.76 -15.06
C LYS A 140 -9.23 -27.28 -15.07
N ASP A 141 -9.93 -26.40 -14.36
CA ASP A 141 -9.68 -24.94 -14.38
C ASP A 141 -9.00 -24.43 -13.10
N GLN A 142 -8.29 -25.28 -12.35
CA GLN A 142 -7.36 -24.78 -11.34
C GLN A 142 -6.25 -24.01 -12.06
N VAL A 143 -6.25 -22.68 -11.90
CA VAL A 143 -5.14 -21.83 -12.36
C VAL A 143 -3.88 -22.30 -11.65
N LEU A 144 -3.00 -22.98 -12.38
CA LEU A 144 -1.70 -23.39 -11.87
C LEU A 144 -0.89 -22.12 -11.59
N LEU A 145 -0.50 -21.91 -10.33
CA LEU A 145 0.35 -20.77 -9.92
C LEU A 145 1.66 -20.73 -10.71
N ALA A 146 2.17 -21.89 -11.13
CA ALA A 146 3.34 -21.98 -12.00
C ALA A 146 3.17 -23.04 -13.10
N GLU A 147 3.57 -22.71 -14.32
CA GLU A 147 3.49 -23.59 -15.49
C GLU A 147 4.75 -23.49 -16.37
N GLU A 148 5.19 -24.60 -16.97
CA GLU A 148 6.33 -24.60 -17.90
C GLU A 148 5.93 -23.95 -19.24
N ILE A 149 6.80 -23.08 -19.78
CA ILE A 149 6.61 -22.48 -21.10
C ILE A 149 7.58 -23.09 -22.09
N LYS A 150 7.03 -23.63 -23.19
CA LYS A 150 7.83 -24.01 -24.36
C LYS A 150 8.30 -22.77 -25.11
N GLU A 151 9.59 -22.47 -25.04
CA GLU A 151 10.22 -21.41 -25.82
C GLU A 151 10.49 -21.86 -27.26
N ARG A 152 10.51 -20.92 -28.21
CA ARG A 152 10.90 -21.20 -29.61
C ARG A 152 12.32 -21.75 -29.73
N ASN A 153 13.22 -21.33 -28.84
CA ASN A 153 14.58 -21.84 -28.77
C ASN A 153 14.63 -22.97 -27.73
N PRO A 154 14.96 -24.22 -28.12
CA PRO A 154 14.96 -25.37 -27.22
C PRO A 154 16.05 -25.31 -26.13
N LEU A 155 17.02 -24.42 -26.26
CA LEU A 155 18.06 -24.15 -25.25
C LEU A 155 17.61 -23.11 -24.20
N ARG A 156 16.39 -22.58 -24.31
CA ARG A 156 15.84 -21.62 -23.34
C ARG A 156 14.79 -22.29 -22.48
N TYR A 157 15.08 -22.37 -21.20
CA TYR A 157 14.23 -23.00 -20.19
C TYR A 157 13.45 -21.90 -19.46
N ALA A 158 12.12 -21.87 -19.62
CA ALA A 158 11.28 -20.86 -18.99
C ALA A 158 10.03 -21.46 -18.35
N PHE A 159 9.58 -20.83 -17.27
CA PHE A 159 8.29 -21.08 -16.67
C PHE A 159 7.59 -19.75 -16.41
N LYS A 160 6.28 -19.81 -16.20
CA LYS A 160 5.43 -18.68 -15.87
C LYS A 160 4.95 -18.83 -14.45
N VAL A 161 4.89 -17.72 -13.72
CA VAL A 161 4.19 -17.63 -12.44
C VAL A 161 2.99 -16.72 -12.63
N THR A 162 1.80 -17.22 -12.31
CA THR A 162 0.52 -16.51 -12.46
C THR A 162 -0.06 -16.22 -11.08
N CYS A 163 -0.41 -14.96 -10.83
CA CYS A 163 -1.15 -14.55 -9.64
C CYS A 163 -2.16 -13.45 -10.01
N GLY A 164 -3.43 -13.65 -9.64
CA GLY A 164 -4.52 -12.78 -10.05
C GLY A 164 -4.52 -12.55 -11.56
N ASN A 165 -4.48 -11.28 -11.96
CA ASN A 165 -4.42 -10.89 -13.38
C ASN A 165 -2.98 -10.76 -13.93
N ARG A 166 -1.95 -11.09 -13.14
CA ARG A 166 -0.54 -10.95 -13.51
C ARG A 166 0.08 -12.29 -13.87
N SER A 167 0.91 -12.26 -14.90
CA SER A 167 1.69 -13.40 -15.37
C SER A 167 3.13 -12.96 -15.58
N THR A 168 4.05 -13.49 -14.79
CA THR A 168 5.49 -13.18 -14.88
C THR A 168 6.23 -14.36 -15.48
N LYS A 169 7.03 -14.11 -16.53
CA LYS A 169 7.86 -15.13 -17.18
C LYS A 169 9.26 -15.14 -16.58
N ILE A 170 9.72 -16.31 -16.15
CA ILE A 170 11.01 -16.54 -15.49
C ILE A 170 11.80 -17.57 -16.29
N ARG A 171 13.11 -17.36 -16.44
CA ARG A 171 14.04 -18.27 -17.12
C ARG A 171 15.06 -18.87 -16.17
N THR A 172 15.42 -20.12 -16.41
CA THR A 172 16.41 -20.89 -15.65
C THR A 172 17.47 -21.48 -16.59
N THR A 173 18.47 -22.17 -16.03
CA THR A 173 19.57 -22.76 -16.81
C THR A 173 19.28 -24.17 -17.34
N SER A 174 18.23 -24.85 -16.86
CA SER A 174 17.90 -26.21 -17.28
C SER A 174 16.43 -26.57 -17.07
N SER A 175 15.93 -27.58 -17.78
CA SER A 175 14.58 -28.12 -17.61
C SER A 175 14.37 -28.78 -16.24
N THR A 176 15.41 -29.34 -15.63
CA THR A 176 15.36 -29.84 -14.25
C THR A 176 15.09 -28.70 -13.29
N LYS A 177 15.79 -27.57 -13.41
CA LYS A 177 15.53 -26.39 -12.58
C LYS A 177 14.11 -25.84 -12.76
N ILE A 178 13.54 -25.89 -13.98
CA ILE A 178 12.13 -25.54 -14.18
C ILE A 178 11.23 -26.41 -13.29
N ARG A 179 11.37 -27.73 -13.39
CA ARG A 179 10.53 -28.68 -12.63
C ARG A 179 10.70 -28.48 -11.12
N ASP A 180 11.93 -28.24 -10.66
CA ASP A 180 12.22 -27.96 -9.26
C ASP A 180 11.53 -26.68 -8.78
N TRP A 181 11.57 -25.60 -9.59
CA TRP A 181 10.90 -24.33 -9.28
C TRP A 181 9.37 -24.46 -9.26
N ILE A 182 8.78 -25.09 -10.29
CA ILE A 182 7.34 -25.31 -10.36
C ILE A 182 6.87 -26.17 -9.17
N SER A 183 7.60 -27.26 -8.86
CA SER A 183 7.29 -28.11 -7.72
C SER A 183 7.43 -27.37 -6.39
N ALA A 184 8.48 -26.55 -6.21
CA ALA A 184 8.67 -25.75 -5.01
C ALA A 184 7.55 -24.73 -4.83
N ILE A 185 7.15 -24.00 -5.88
CA ILE A 185 6.05 -23.03 -5.84
C ILE A 185 4.72 -23.73 -5.50
N TYR A 186 4.43 -24.86 -6.16
CA TYR A 186 3.23 -25.64 -5.88
C TYR A 186 3.20 -26.17 -4.44
N ASN A 187 4.34 -26.66 -3.93
CA ASN A 187 4.43 -27.10 -2.54
C ASN A 187 4.30 -25.95 -1.53
N ALA A 188 4.79 -24.76 -1.88
CA ALA A 188 4.68 -23.55 -1.07
C ALA A 188 3.23 -23.05 -0.98
N SER A 189 2.40 -23.31 -1.99
CA SER A 189 0.99 -22.92 -1.99
C SER A 189 0.04 -23.97 -1.40
N GLN A 190 0.43 -25.25 -1.39
CA GLN A 190 -0.43 -26.36 -0.95
C GLN A 190 -0.25 -26.75 0.52
N LYS A 191 0.89 -26.41 1.14
CA LYS A 191 1.10 -26.74 2.55
C LYS A 191 0.27 -25.78 3.40
N PRO A 192 -0.63 -26.29 4.26
CA PRO A 192 -1.31 -25.47 5.25
C PRO A 192 -0.28 -25.00 6.27
N ILE A 193 0.38 -23.90 5.98
CA ILE A 193 1.19 -23.18 6.95
C ILE A 193 0.22 -22.21 7.62
N GLU A 194 0.03 -22.35 8.93
CA GLU A 194 -0.75 -21.39 9.72
C GLU A 194 -0.31 -19.95 9.36
N GLY A 195 -1.27 -19.09 9.01
CA GLY A 195 -0.99 -17.73 8.56
C GLY A 195 -1.76 -17.33 7.30
N TRP A 196 -1.36 -16.21 6.73
CA TRP A 196 -2.00 -15.46 5.64
C TRP A 196 -2.02 -16.17 4.28
N CYS A 197 -1.33 -17.30 4.14
CA CYS A 197 -1.22 -18.06 2.89
C CYS A 197 -2.42 -18.98 2.63
N ASN A 198 -3.50 -18.91 3.42
CA ASN A 198 -4.67 -19.77 3.27
C ASN A 198 -5.96 -18.96 3.25
N PRO A 199 -7.01 -19.43 2.56
CA PRO A 199 -8.34 -18.86 2.69
C PRO A 199 -8.82 -19.00 4.13
N HIS A 200 -9.24 -17.90 4.74
CA HIS A 200 -9.85 -17.89 6.06
C HIS A 200 -11.38 -17.79 5.96
N ARG A 201 -12.06 -17.62 7.10
CA ARG A 201 -13.51 -17.46 7.15
C ARG A 201 -13.99 -16.44 6.11
N PHE A 202 -15.03 -16.79 5.36
CA PHE A 202 -15.58 -16.02 4.23
C PHE A 202 -14.65 -15.85 3.01
N GLY A 203 -13.61 -16.67 2.87
CA GLY A 203 -12.61 -16.52 1.81
C GLY A 203 -11.70 -15.30 2.01
N SER A 204 -11.60 -14.80 3.24
CA SER A 204 -10.72 -13.69 3.61
C SER A 204 -9.25 -14.09 3.48
N PHE A 205 -8.40 -13.15 3.07
CA PHE A 205 -6.94 -13.31 3.12
C PHE A 205 -6.38 -13.19 4.55
N ALA A 206 -7.15 -12.59 5.47
CA ALA A 206 -6.77 -12.39 6.86
C ALA A 206 -7.47 -13.38 7.80
N PRO A 207 -6.76 -13.98 8.77
CA PRO A 207 -7.35 -14.82 9.81
C PRO A 207 -8.20 -13.99 10.77
N GLN A 208 -9.07 -14.64 11.54
CA GLN A 208 -9.79 -13.97 12.61
C GLN A 208 -8.82 -13.61 13.75
N ARG A 209 -8.94 -12.38 14.27
CA ARG A 209 -8.17 -11.85 15.41
C ARG A 209 -9.11 -11.35 16.50
N GLY A 210 -8.63 -11.23 17.74
CA GLY A 210 -9.39 -10.73 18.88
C GLY A 210 -10.43 -11.70 19.46
N LEU A 211 -10.41 -12.98 19.03
CA LEU A 211 -11.18 -14.07 19.64
C LEU A 211 -10.36 -14.90 20.63
N THR A 212 -9.05 -14.67 20.67
CA THR A 212 -8.08 -15.25 21.59
C THR A 212 -7.40 -14.13 22.38
N ASP A 213 -6.55 -14.46 23.34
CA ASP A 213 -5.75 -13.49 24.10
C ASP A 213 -4.57 -12.92 23.26
N ASP A 214 -4.84 -12.55 21.99
CA ASP A 214 -3.86 -11.97 21.06
C ASP A 214 -3.68 -10.45 21.22
N GLY A 215 -4.40 -9.85 22.19
CA GLY A 215 -4.32 -8.42 22.49
C GLY A 215 -5.07 -7.50 21.53
N SER A 216 -5.74 -8.03 20.50
CA SER A 216 -6.46 -7.20 19.53
C SER A 216 -7.67 -6.50 20.15
N GLN A 217 -7.76 -5.19 19.97
CA GLN A 217 -8.88 -4.38 20.43
C GLN A 217 -9.54 -3.66 19.26
N ALA A 218 -10.85 -3.44 19.37
CA ALA A 218 -11.62 -2.70 18.37
C ALA A 218 -12.43 -1.60 19.04
N GLN A 219 -12.40 -0.41 18.43
CA GLN A 219 -13.21 0.74 18.81
C GLN A 219 -13.96 1.25 17.58
N TRP A 220 -15.27 1.40 17.71
CA TRP A 220 -16.11 2.10 16.76
C TRP A 220 -16.15 3.63 16.95
N PHE A 221 -16.39 4.35 15.87
CA PHE A 221 -16.58 5.79 15.89
C PHE A 221 -17.89 6.12 15.17
N VAL A 222 -18.67 7.02 15.77
CA VAL A 222 -19.87 7.59 15.15
C VAL A 222 -19.51 9.03 14.78
N ASP A 223 -19.81 9.40 13.53
CA ASP A 223 -19.52 10.69 12.91
C ASP A 223 -18.02 11.03 12.78
N GLY A 224 -17.76 12.15 12.07
CA GLY A 224 -16.41 12.57 11.71
C GLY A 224 -15.60 13.14 12.87
N GLN A 225 -16.23 13.80 13.84
CA GLN A 225 -15.51 14.46 14.93
C GLN A 225 -14.62 13.48 15.70
N VAL A 226 -15.21 12.43 16.27
CA VAL A 226 -14.47 11.51 17.15
C VAL A 226 -13.45 10.71 16.35
N ALA A 227 -13.81 10.30 15.12
CA ALA A 227 -12.90 9.60 14.22
C ALA A 227 -11.68 10.45 13.85
N PHE A 228 -11.88 11.70 13.42
CA PHE A 228 -10.78 12.59 13.03
C PHE A 228 -9.92 13.01 14.21
N GLU A 229 -10.49 13.22 15.40
CA GLU A 229 -9.71 13.51 16.61
C GLU A 229 -8.79 12.34 16.98
N ALA A 230 -9.29 11.10 16.89
CA ALA A 230 -8.50 9.89 17.14
C ALA A 230 -7.40 9.70 16.08
N ILE A 231 -7.73 9.87 14.78
CA ILE A 231 -6.76 9.81 13.68
C ILE A 231 -5.67 10.86 13.87
N ALA A 232 -6.03 12.09 14.20
CA ALA A 232 -5.07 13.18 14.43
C ALA A 232 -4.12 12.86 15.59
N LEU A 233 -4.63 12.29 16.68
CA LEU A 233 -3.81 11.89 17.82
C LEU A 233 -2.85 10.76 17.46
N SER A 234 -3.31 9.74 16.73
CA SER A 234 -2.44 8.64 16.29
C SER A 234 -1.35 9.13 15.34
N ILE A 235 -1.68 9.97 14.35
CA ILE A 235 -0.69 10.58 13.45
C ILE A 235 0.34 11.40 14.24
N ALA A 236 -0.09 12.24 15.17
CA ALA A 236 0.81 13.05 15.99
C ALA A 236 1.81 12.19 16.79
N ASN A 237 1.37 11.02 17.23
CA ASN A 237 2.19 10.08 18.01
C ASN A 237 3.05 9.14 17.16
N ALA A 238 2.86 9.07 15.84
CA ALA A 238 3.56 8.15 14.95
C ALA A 238 5.09 8.25 15.09
N LYS A 239 5.79 7.12 14.97
CA LYS A 239 7.25 7.02 15.16
C LYS A 239 7.99 6.46 13.96
N SER A 240 7.34 5.67 13.11
CA SER A 240 8.00 5.00 11.98
C SER A 240 7.29 5.29 10.68
N GLU A 241 6.03 4.87 10.54
CA GLU A 241 5.36 4.83 9.24
C GLU A 241 3.87 5.15 9.33
N ILE A 242 3.37 5.88 8.34
CA ILE A 242 1.95 6.17 8.18
C ILE A 242 1.53 5.75 6.78
N TYR A 243 0.47 4.96 6.70
CA TYR A 243 -0.15 4.52 5.46
C TYR A 243 -1.55 5.09 5.37
N VAL A 244 -1.87 5.77 4.26
CA VAL A 244 -3.21 6.34 4.02
C VAL A 244 -3.76 5.87 2.69
N THR A 245 -4.95 5.29 2.68
CA THR A 245 -5.75 5.06 1.48
C THR A 245 -7.03 5.88 1.51
N GLY A 246 -7.45 6.38 0.34
CA GLY A 246 -8.67 7.17 0.26
C GLY A 246 -9.20 7.30 -1.16
N TRP A 247 -10.53 7.29 -1.26
CA TRP A 247 -11.22 7.65 -2.50
C TRP A 247 -11.07 9.14 -2.80
N TRP A 248 -11.06 9.97 -1.75
CA TRP A 248 -10.77 11.40 -1.85
C TRP A 248 -10.02 11.91 -0.61
N LEU A 249 -8.93 12.66 -0.81
CA LEU A 249 -8.13 13.24 0.28
C LEU A 249 -7.94 14.75 0.04
N CYS A 250 -8.21 15.57 1.06
CA CYS A 250 -7.96 17.01 1.04
C CYS A 250 -6.81 17.36 2.00
N PRO A 251 -5.63 17.75 1.51
CA PRO A 251 -4.47 18.05 2.37
C PRO A 251 -4.75 19.16 3.41
N GLU A 252 -5.65 20.09 3.11
CA GLU A 252 -5.98 21.21 3.99
C GLU A 252 -7.13 20.93 4.96
N LEU A 253 -7.58 19.68 5.08
CA LEU A 253 -8.59 19.29 6.06
C LEU A 253 -8.08 19.49 7.49
N TYR A 254 -8.86 20.14 8.35
CA TYR A 254 -8.61 20.18 9.78
C TYR A 254 -9.24 18.96 10.46
N LEU A 255 -8.43 18.18 11.17
CA LEU A 255 -8.93 16.99 11.87
C LEU A 255 -9.56 17.32 13.23
N LYS A 256 -9.22 18.47 13.85
CA LYS A 256 -9.83 18.94 15.10
C LYS A 256 -10.49 20.31 14.91
N ARG A 257 -11.62 20.53 15.59
CA ARG A 257 -12.39 21.80 15.57
C ARG A 257 -12.55 22.37 16.98
N PRO A 258 -12.71 23.70 17.15
CA PRO A 258 -12.77 24.74 16.12
C PRO A 258 -11.43 24.95 15.41
N PHE A 259 -11.45 25.19 14.09
CA PHE A 259 -10.23 25.14 13.27
C PHE A 259 -9.22 26.26 13.58
N HIS A 260 -9.68 27.43 14.02
CA HIS A 260 -8.82 28.56 14.39
C HIS A 260 -7.87 28.24 15.56
N ALA A 261 -8.31 27.43 16.52
CA ALA A 261 -7.51 27.02 17.67
C ALA A 261 -6.67 25.77 17.39
N ASN A 262 -6.93 25.07 16.28
CA ASN A 262 -6.38 23.75 15.99
C ASN A 262 -5.59 23.73 14.67
N GLY A 263 -4.82 24.80 14.40
CA GLY A 263 -3.98 24.96 13.21
C GLY A 263 -3.07 23.75 12.94
N ALA A 264 -2.45 23.22 13.99
CA ALA A 264 -1.56 22.06 13.93
C ALA A 264 -2.27 20.75 13.59
N SER A 265 -3.61 20.69 13.63
CA SER A 265 -4.38 19.50 13.26
C SER A 265 -4.74 19.45 11.77
N ARG A 266 -4.31 20.44 10.98
CA ARG A 266 -4.48 20.40 9.53
C ARG A 266 -3.63 19.27 8.96
N LEU A 267 -4.20 18.45 8.07
CA LEU A 267 -3.62 17.19 7.65
C LEU A 267 -2.21 17.36 7.03
N ASP A 268 -2.05 18.35 6.15
CA ASP A 268 -0.76 18.71 5.56
C ASP A 268 0.28 19.12 6.62
N ALA A 269 -0.10 19.91 7.62
CA ALA A 269 0.77 20.34 8.71
C ALA A 269 1.16 19.17 9.64
N LEU A 270 0.23 18.25 9.93
CA LEU A 270 0.52 17.02 10.69
C LEU A 270 1.53 16.16 9.94
N PHE A 271 1.30 15.89 8.65
CA PHE A 271 2.23 15.14 7.84
C PHE A 271 3.60 15.82 7.74
N GLU A 272 3.63 17.14 7.58
CA GLU A 272 4.89 17.89 7.56
C GLU A 272 5.67 17.73 8.87
N ALA A 273 5.01 17.89 10.02
CA ALA A 273 5.64 17.73 11.33
C ALA A 273 6.22 16.33 11.50
N LYS A 274 5.43 15.29 11.20
CA LYS A 274 5.87 13.90 11.35
C LYS A 274 6.97 13.51 10.35
N ALA A 275 6.86 13.96 9.11
CA ALA A 275 7.86 13.69 8.09
C ALA A 275 9.23 14.32 8.46
N LYS A 276 9.24 15.51 9.07
CA LYS A 276 10.44 16.17 9.61
C LYS A 276 11.04 15.43 10.82
N GLU A 277 10.24 14.69 11.56
CA GLU A 277 10.71 13.79 12.63
C GLU A 277 11.24 12.44 12.10
N GLY A 278 11.24 12.23 10.78
CA GLY A 278 11.74 11.01 10.15
C GLY A 278 10.67 9.97 9.81
N VAL A 279 9.40 10.23 10.14
CA VAL A 279 8.29 9.31 9.83
C VAL A 279 8.07 9.23 8.32
N LYS A 280 7.98 8.01 7.78
CA LYS A 280 7.68 7.76 6.37
C LYS A 280 6.17 7.77 6.15
N ILE A 281 5.70 8.54 5.18
CA ILE A 281 4.27 8.72 4.94
C ILE A 281 3.97 8.30 3.53
N TYR A 282 3.17 7.26 3.39
CA TYR A 282 2.80 6.68 2.13
C TYR A 282 1.30 6.87 1.92
N ILE A 283 0.90 7.33 0.73
CA ILE A 283 -0.49 7.64 0.41
C ILE A 283 -0.89 6.99 -0.92
N LEU A 284 -1.96 6.19 -0.92
CA LEU A 284 -2.61 5.66 -2.13
C LEU A 284 -3.95 6.37 -2.35
N LEU A 285 -4.06 7.08 -3.47
CA LEU A 285 -5.29 7.78 -3.86
C LEU A 285 -5.94 7.12 -5.06
N TYR A 286 -7.27 7.13 -5.08
CA TYR A 286 -8.00 6.87 -6.31
C TYR A 286 -7.66 7.92 -7.37
N LYS A 287 -7.20 7.46 -8.54
CA LYS A 287 -7.07 8.27 -9.76
C LYS A 287 -8.42 8.30 -10.43
N GLU A 288 -9.06 9.45 -10.43
CA GLU A 288 -10.40 9.65 -10.99
C GLU A 288 -10.41 9.85 -12.50
N VAL A 289 -11.54 9.50 -13.10
CA VAL A 289 -11.92 9.97 -14.43
C VAL A 289 -12.35 11.44 -14.31
N ALA A 290 -11.41 12.36 -14.55
CA ALA A 290 -11.56 13.79 -14.26
C ALA A 290 -12.75 14.49 -14.93
N ILE A 291 -13.29 13.96 -16.04
CA ILE A 291 -14.50 14.50 -16.67
C ILE A 291 -15.79 14.14 -15.89
N ALA A 292 -15.76 13.05 -15.12
CA ALA A 292 -16.91 12.54 -14.37
C ALA A 292 -16.88 12.97 -12.89
N LEU A 293 -15.69 13.10 -12.29
CA LEU A 293 -15.52 13.34 -10.86
C LEU A 293 -14.66 14.58 -10.60
N LYS A 294 -15.02 15.33 -9.54
CA LYS A 294 -14.38 16.60 -9.16
C LYS A 294 -13.55 16.49 -7.87
N ILE A 295 -12.95 15.33 -7.62
CA ILE A 295 -12.12 15.12 -6.43
C ILE A 295 -10.70 15.67 -6.58
N ASN A 296 -10.23 15.87 -7.82
CA ASN A 296 -8.95 16.48 -8.17
C ASN A 296 -7.75 15.81 -7.46
N SER A 297 -7.63 14.48 -7.59
CA SER A 297 -6.55 13.73 -6.91
C SER A 297 -5.15 14.19 -7.33
N LEU A 298 -5.01 14.75 -8.54
CA LEU A 298 -3.75 15.34 -9.02
C LEU A 298 -3.32 16.55 -8.18
N TYR A 299 -4.27 17.39 -7.77
CA TYR A 299 -3.97 18.52 -6.87
C TYR A 299 -3.46 18.01 -5.53
N SER A 300 -4.19 17.06 -4.91
CA SER A 300 -3.81 16.47 -3.63
C SER A 300 -2.42 15.82 -3.71
N GLN A 301 -2.15 15.04 -4.76
CA GLN A 301 -0.82 14.45 -4.99
C GLN A 301 0.28 15.51 -5.08
N LYS A 302 0.10 16.56 -5.90
CA LYS A 302 1.11 17.61 -6.05
C LYS A 302 1.40 18.31 -4.73
N LYS A 303 0.36 18.64 -3.96
CA LYS A 303 0.51 19.34 -2.69
C LYS A 303 1.17 18.47 -1.63
N LEU A 304 0.78 17.21 -1.52
CA LEU A 304 1.36 16.26 -0.56
C LEU A 304 2.84 15.96 -0.87
N LEU A 305 3.20 15.75 -2.14
CA LEU A 305 4.59 15.52 -2.55
C LEU A 305 5.50 16.73 -2.29
N GLN A 306 4.95 17.93 -2.15
CA GLN A 306 5.70 19.15 -1.83
C GLN A 306 5.96 19.32 -0.33
N ILE A 307 5.35 18.50 0.53
CA ILE A 307 5.50 18.61 1.99
C ILE A 307 6.91 18.24 2.44
N HIS A 308 7.38 17.05 2.07
CA HIS A 308 8.66 16.50 2.51
C HIS A 308 9.06 15.29 1.66
N GLU A 309 10.36 14.96 1.58
CA GLU A 309 10.84 13.80 0.80
C GLU A 309 10.32 12.45 1.30
N ASN A 310 9.98 12.37 2.59
CA ASN A 310 9.39 11.19 3.24
C ASN A 310 7.89 11.03 2.93
N VAL A 311 7.25 11.99 2.25
CA VAL A 311 5.86 11.86 1.80
C VAL A 311 5.85 11.34 0.36
N LYS A 312 5.32 10.13 0.17
CA LYS A 312 5.19 9.50 -1.14
C LYS A 312 3.71 9.28 -1.46
N VAL A 313 3.31 9.59 -2.69
CA VAL A 313 1.91 9.55 -3.11
C VAL A 313 1.75 8.85 -4.45
N LEU A 314 1.00 7.75 -4.46
CA LEU A 314 0.59 7.04 -5.66
C LEU A 314 -0.88 7.32 -5.98
N ARG A 315 -1.20 7.37 -7.27
CA ARG A 315 -2.58 7.44 -7.75
C ARG A 315 -2.86 6.29 -8.72
N TYR A 316 -3.95 5.57 -8.53
CA TYR A 316 -4.31 4.40 -9.34
C TYR A 316 -5.85 4.24 -9.45
N PRO A 317 -6.43 3.67 -10.53
CA PRO A 317 -5.80 3.07 -11.72
C PRO A 317 -5.40 4.06 -12.80
N ASP A 318 -4.37 3.70 -13.58
CA ASP A 318 -4.18 4.36 -14.87
C ASP A 318 -5.20 3.81 -15.89
N HIS A 319 -6.34 4.48 -16.00
CA HIS A 319 -7.52 4.00 -16.73
C HIS A 319 -7.24 3.49 -18.15
N PHE A 320 -6.37 4.17 -18.90
CA PHE A 320 -6.03 3.76 -20.27
C PHE A 320 -5.21 2.47 -20.31
N ALA A 321 -4.21 2.35 -19.42
CA ALA A 321 -3.34 1.18 -19.36
C ALA A 321 -4.03 -0.02 -18.71
N ALA A 322 -4.91 0.22 -17.73
CA ALA A 322 -5.60 -0.81 -16.97
C ALA A 322 -6.94 -1.24 -17.61
N GLY A 323 -7.53 -0.43 -18.49
CA GLY A 323 -8.88 -0.68 -19.03
C GLY A 323 -10.01 -0.58 -17.98
N ILE A 324 -9.70 -0.06 -16.78
CA ILE A 324 -10.61 0.05 -15.65
C ILE A 324 -11.17 1.47 -15.62
N TYR A 325 -12.44 1.67 -15.99
CA TYR A 325 -13.06 3.01 -16.04
C TYR A 325 -14.19 3.23 -15.02
N LEU A 326 -14.84 2.16 -14.57
CA LEU A 326 -16.05 2.23 -13.74
C LEU A 326 -15.81 1.85 -12.27
N TRP A 327 -14.64 1.30 -11.96
CA TRP A 327 -14.27 0.88 -10.62
C TRP A 327 -13.31 1.89 -9.99
N SER A 328 -13.32 1.94 -8.66
CA SER A 328 -12.47 2.83 -7.87
C SER A 328 -11.86 2.12 -6.68
N HIS A 329 -10.68 2.57 -6.27
CA HIS A 329 -10.19 2.39 -4.90
C HIS A 329 -11.11 3.17 -3.97
N HIS A 330 -11.83 2.47 -3.11
CA HIS A 330 -12.90 3.06 -2.29
C HIS A 330 -12.71 2.83 -0.79
N GLU A 331 -11.73 2.01 -0.43
CA GLU A 331 -11.21 1.87 0.92
C GLU A 331 -10.78 3.23 1.50
N LYS A 332 -11.04 3.42 2.79
CA LYS A 332 -10.54 4.55 3.58
C LYS A 332 -9.82 3.97 4.77
N ILE A 333 -8.50 3.96 4.72
CA ILE A 333 -7.66 3.33 5.73
C ILE A 333 -6.59 4.33 6.16
N VAL A 334 -6.35 4.40 7.47
CA VAL A 334 -5.16 5.05 8.04
C VAL A 334 -4.50 4.03 8.95
N VAL A 335 -3.27 3.62 8.63
CA VAL A 335 -2.46 2.77 9.49
C VAL A 335 -1.28 3.57 10.02
N VAL A 336 -1.05 3.49 11.32
CA VAL A 336 0.06 4.16 12.02
C VAL A 336 0.94 3.09 12.68
N ASP A 337 2.23 3.14 12.36
CA ASP A 337 3.30 2.31 12.92
C ASP A 337 3.02 0.79 12.87
N HIS A 338 2.20 0.35 11.91
CA HIS A 338 1.65 -1.03 11.80
C HIS A 338 0.84 -1.50 13.01
N GLN A 339 0.60 -0.62 13.98
CA GLN A 339 -0.01 -0.95 15.27
C GLN A 339 -1.45 -0.45 15.39
N ILE A 340 -1.81 0.64 14.72
CA ILE A 340 -3.16 1.22 14.82
C ILE A 340 -3.73 1.34 13.42
N CYS A 341 -4.91 0.77 13.20
CA CYS A 341 -5.61 0.85 11.92
C CYS A 341 -7.00 1.48 12.12
N PHE A 342 -7.26 2.56 11.39
CA PHE A 342 -8.58 3.14 11.21
C PHE A 342 -9.13 2.69 9.86
N LEU A 343 -10.35 2.13 9.86
CA LEU A 343 -11.04 1.72 8.63
C LEU A 343 -12.53 2.04 8.73
N GLY A 344 -13.15 2.46 7.63
CA GLY A 344 -14.58 2.76 7.64
C GLY A 344 -15.06 3.54 6.42
N GLY A 345 -16.14 4.31 6.59
CA GLY A 345 -16.78 5.09 5.53
C GLY A 345 -16.30 6.55 5.39
N ILE A 346 -15.39 7.00 6.25
CA ILE A 346 -14.99 8.40 6.36
C ILE A 346 -13.65 8.63 5.65
N ASP A 347 -13.67 9.32 4.51
CA ASP A 347 -12.45 9.81 3.85
C ASP A 347 -11.86 11.02 4.60
N LEU A 348 -10.53 11.19 4.53
CA LEU A 348 -9.83 12.41 4.98
C LEU A 348 -10.03 13.58 4.00
N CYS A 349 -11.27 13.99 3.77
CA CYS A 349 -11.60 15.12 2.90
C CYS A 349 -12.77 15.97 3.42
N PHE A 350 -13.03 17.07 2.71
CA PHE A 350 -14.04 18.05 3.09
C PHE A 350 -15.47 17.48 3.16
N GLY A 351 -16.27 18.05 4.05
CA GLY A 351 -17.68 17.70 4.25
C GLY A 351 -17.91 16.41 5.00
N ARG A 352 -16.87 15.81 5.59
CA ARG A 352 -16.95 14.59 6.41
C ARG A 352 -16.89 14.85 7.90
N TYR A 353 -16.36 16.00 8.31
CA TYR A 353 -16.36 16.38 9.72
C TYR A 353 -17.82 16.68 10.08
N ASP A 354 -18.34 16.01 11.09
CA ASP A 354 -19.65 16.31 11.65
C ASP A 354 -19.68 15.89 13.12
N THR A 355 -20.65 16.44 13.83
CA THR A 355 -20.93 16.12 15.23
C THR A 355 -22.31 15.49 15.32
N ILE A 356 -22.65 14.89 16.46
CA ILE A 356 -23.95 14.23 16.67
C ILE A 356 -25.14 15.18 16.50
N GLU A 357 -24.92 16.49 16.65
CA GLU A 357 -25.96 17.50 16.45
C GLU A 357 -26.32 17.70 14.97
N HIS A 358 -25.48 17.27 14.02
CA HIS A 358 -25.67 17.41 12.57
C HIS A 358 -26.14 18.82 12.18
N LYS A 359 -25.44 19.85 12.68
CA LYS A 359 -25.86 21.23 12.49
C LYS A 359 -25.84 21.59 11.00
N VAL A 360 -26.90 22.27 10.57
CA VAL A 360 -27.06 22.72 9.17
C VAL A 360 -26.51 24.13 8.92
N SER A 361 -25.96 24.79 9.95
CA SER A 361 -25.42 26.15 9.88
C SER A 361 -24.18 26.32 10.76
N ASP A 362 -23.32 27.25 10.36
CA ASP A 362 -22.07 27.59 11.06
C ASP A 362 -21.80 29.09 10.95
N HIS A 363 -22.58 29.85 11.71
CA HIS A 363 -22.48 31.31 11.75
C HIS A 363 -22.24 31.77 13.19
N PRO A 364 -21.09 32.39 13.49
CA PRO A 364 -19.92 32.59 12.60
C PRO A 364 -19.19 31.26 12.27
N PRO A 365 -18.39 31.18 11.19
CA PRO A 365 -17.84 29.93 10.68
C PRO A 365 -16.68 29.44 11.53
N PHE A 366 -16.97 28.60 12.52
CA PHE A 366 -15.97 28.05 13.46
C PHE A 366 -15.71 26.56 13.25
N ILE A 367 -16.64 25.84 12.66
CA ILE A 367 -16.61 24.39 12.51
C ILE A 367 -16.16 23.99 11.11
N TRP A 368 -16.73 24.57 10.06
CA TRP A 368 -16.49 24.18 8.66
C TRP A 368 -15.94 25.35 7.82
N PRO A 369 -14.60 25.51 7.71
CA PRO A 369 -14.00 26.57 6.94
C PRO A 369 -14.14 26.34 5.43
N GLY A 370 -14.59 27.38 4.71
CA GLY A 370 -14.55 27.43 3.25
C GLY A 370 -15.23 26.22 2.58
N LYS A 371 -14.45 25.43 1.84
CA LYS A 371 -14.94 24.25 1.08
C LYS A 371 -15.46 23.12 1.98
N ASP A 372 -15.14 23.16 3.27
CA ASP A 372 -15.60 22.17 4.24
C ASP A 372 -17.06 22.38 4.64
N TYR A 373 -17.61 23.59 4.45
CA TYR A 373 -19.04 23.84 4.54
C TYR A 373 -19.72 23.27 3.29
N TYR A 374 -20.23 22.05 3.39
CA TYR A 374 -20.48 21.21 2.24
C TYR A 374 -21.95 20.79 2.12
N ASN A 375 -22.59 21.15 0.99
CA ASN A 375 -23.91 20.63 0.62
C ASN A 375 -23.93 20.25 -0.88
N PRO A 376 -23.66 18.98 -1.24
CA PRO A 376 -23.57 18.56 -2.65
C PRO A 376 -24.92 18.60 -3.38
N ARG A 377 -26.05 18.68 -2.65
CA ARG A 377 -27.39 18.73 -3.25
C ARG A 377 -27.80 20.14 -3.65
N ALA A 378 -27.35 21.17 -2.93
CA ALA A 378 -27.66 22.57 -3.22
C ALA A 378 -27.03 23.06 -4.54
N TYR A 379 -25.88 22.51 -4.94
CA TYR A 379 -25.15 22.93 -6.14
C TYR A 379 -25.78 22.51 -7.48
N LYS A 380 -26.95 21.84 -7.49
CA LYS A 380 -27.65 21.52 -8.75
C LYS A 380 -28.48 22.68 -9.32
N THR A 381 -28.72 23.76 -8.57
CA THR A 381 -29.70 24.79 -8.96
C THR A 381 -29.12 26.05 -9.59
N VAL A 382 -27.79 26.22 -9.66
CA VAL A 382 -27.19 27.40 -10.31
C VAL A 382 -26.26 26.98 -11.44
N ARG A 383 -26.67 27.24 -12.69
CA ARG A 383 -25.83 27.15 -13.91
C ARG A 383 -24.74 28.24 -13.91
N SER A 384 -23.89 28.32 -12.89
CA SER A 384 -22.67 29.16 -12.90
C SER A 384 -21.88 28.97 -11.60
N SER A 385 -21.07 27.92 -11.49
CA SER A 385 -19.95 27.92 -10.53
C SER A 385 -18.90 26.90 -10.96
N GLN A 386 -18.17 27.22 -12.03
CA GLN A 386 -16.93 26.54 -12.39
C GLN A 386 -15.74 26.94 -11.49
N GLU A 387 -15.91 27.89 -10.55
CA GLU A 387 -14.78 28.52 -9.85
C GLU A 387 -14.46 27.98 -8.45
N VAL A 388 -15.38 27.29 -7.77
CA VAL A 388 -15.19 26.98 -6.33
C VAL A 388 -14.23 25.82 -6.08
N PHE A 389 -13.98 24.94 -7.05
CA PHE A 389 -13.07 23.81 -6.86
C PHE A 389 -11.60 24.11 -7.21
N ILE A 390 -11.29 25.18 -7.96
CA ILE A 390 -9.98 25.31 -8.64
C ILE A 390 -9.09 26.46 -8.12
N HIS A 391 -9.60 27.48 -7.41
CA HIS A 391 -8.75 28.58 -6.94
C HIS A 391 -8.63 28.70 -5.41
N PRO A 392 -7.41 28.87 -4.86
CA PRO A 392 -7.21 29.45 -3.54
C PRO A 392 -7.25 30.97 -3.71
N SER A 393 -8.41 31.59 -3.51
CA SER A 393 -8.48 33.06 -3.44
C SER A 393 -9.11 33.48 -2.12
N PRO A 394 -8.55 34.48 -1.41
CA PRO A 394 -9.08 34.95 -0.15
C PRO A 394 -10.23 35.90 -0.45
N VAL A 395 -11.43 35.37 -0.64
CA VAL A 395 -12.61 36.23 -0.76
C VAL A 395 -13.53 35.95 0.41
N SER A 396 -13.48 36.89 1.35
CA SER A 396 -14.48 37.09 2.40
C SER A 396 -15.86 37.20 1.76
N PHE A 397 -16.69 36.19 1.96
CA PHE A 397 -18.12 36.31 1.70
C PHE A 397 -18.77 37.01 2.90
N SER A 398 -18.99 38.32 2.77
CA SER A 398 -19.93 39.05 3.61
C SER A 398 -21.34 38.61 3.22
N TYR A 399 -22.06 37.96 4.14
CA TYR A 399 -23.49 37.72 4.00
C TYR A 399 -24.22 39.06 4.21
N GLN A 400 -24.87 39.57 3.16
CA GLN A 400 -26.02 40.45 3.35
C GLN A 400 -27.28 39.58 3.32
N ILE A 401 -28.10 39.75 4.35
CA ILE A 401 -29.41 39.11 4.57
C ILE A 401 -30.38 39.51 3.47
#